data_AF-A0A8X7SA90-F1
#
_entry.id   AF-A0A8X7SA90-F1
#
_cell.length_a   1.000
_cell.length_b   1.000
_cell.length_c   1.000
_cell.angle_alpha   90.00
_cell.angle_beta   90.00
_cell.angle_gamma   90.00
#
_symmetry.space_group_name_H-M   'P 1'
#
loop_
_entity.id
_entity.type
_entity.pdbx_description
1 polymer ?
#
loop_
_entity_poly.entity_id
_entity_poly.type
_entity_poly.pdbx_seq_one_letter_code
_entity_poly.pdbx_strand_id
1 'polypeptide(L)' 'MVCLGGSFPQLQKLHFYKLEEWEAWIVEEGSMPLLHTVRIFFCEKFKEIPDRLRNITIC' A
#
# COMPACT_ATOMS: atom_id res chain seq x y z
N MET A 1 3.18 7.49 -3.14
CA MET A 1 1.71 7.41 -3.32
C MET A 1 1.03 7.86 -2.04
N VAL A 2 -0.06 8.63 -2.13
CA VAL A 2 -0.87 9.04 -0.98
C VAL A 2 -2.29 8.49 -1.16
N CYS A 3 -2.81 7.77 -0.16
CA CYS A 3 -4.20 7.33 -0.10
C CYS A 3 -4.89 8.12 1.00
N LEU A 4 -5.89 8.93 0.63
CA LEU A 4 -6.67 9.73 1.58
C LEU A 4 -7.74 8.89 2.26
N GLY A 5 -8.25 9.32 3.41
CA GLY A 5 -9.34 8.64 4.12
C GLY A 5 -10.55 8.40 3.21
N GLY A 6 -11.12 7.19 3.24
CA GLY A 6 -12.30 6.83 2.45
C GLY A 6 -12.09 6.66 0.93
N SER A 7 -10.85 6.75 0.42
CA SER A 7 -10.58 6.67 -1.02
C SER A 7 -10.98 5.31 -1.64
N PHE A 8 -10.77 4.21 -0.92
CA PHE A 8 -10.88 2.85 -1.44
C PHE A 8 -11.52 1.89 -0.42
N PRO A 9 -12.79 2.08 -0.05
CA PRO A 9 -13.45 1.33 1.02
C PRO A 9 -13.57 -0.17 0.73
N GLN A 10 -13.54 -0.57 -0.55
CA GLN A 10 -13.73 -1.96 -0.99
C GLN A 10 -12.47 -2.65 -1.51
N LEU A 11 -11.32 -1.97 -1.49
CA LEU A 11 -10.09 -2.52 -2.06
C LEU A 11 -9.49 -3.59 -1.13
N GLN A 12 -9.38 -4.81 -1.65
CA GLN A 12 -8.90 -5.98 -0.89
C GLN A 12 -7.47 -6.39 -1.24
N LYS A 13 -7.06 -6.17 -2.50
CA LYS A 13 -5.76 -6.57 -3.03
C LYS A 13 -5.14 -5.40 -3.80
N LEU A 14 -3.86 -5.12 -3.56
CA LEU A 14 -3.13 -4.04 -4.21
C LEU A 14 -1.76 -4.52 -4.68
N HIS A 15 -1.46 -4.31 -5.96
CA HIS A 15 -0.20 -4.72 -6.55
C HIS A 15 0.54 -3.48 -7.09
N PHE A 16 1.80 -3.34 -6.69
CA PHE A 16 2.74 -2.36 -7.22
C PHE A 16 3.78 -3.08 -8.07
N TYR A 17 4.01 -2.60 -9.29
CA TYR A 17 4.93 -3.21 -10.24
C TYR A 17 5.79 -2.13 -10.90
N LYS A 18 7.10 -2.30 -10.87
CA LYS A 18 8.10 -1.48 -11.56
C LYS A 18 7.94 0.02 -11.28
N LEU A 19 7.77 0.38 -10.01
CA LEU A 19 7.76 1.77 -9.56
C LEU A 19 9.15 2.17 -9.08
N GLU A 20 10.07 2.36 -10.03
CA GLU A 20 11.50 2.60 -9.79
C GLU A 20 11.77 3.85 -8.92
N GLU A 21 10.92 4.88 -9.05
CA GLU A 21 11.03 6.15 -8.30
C GLU A 21 10.14 6.22 -7.04
N TRP A 22 9.49 5.11 -6.66
CA TRP A 22 8.55 5.13 -5.55
C TRP A 22 9.23 4.89 -4.21
N GLU A 23 9.39 5.96 -3.44
CA GLU A 23 10.09 5.90 -2.15
C GLU A 23 9.16 5.69 -0.95
N ALA A 24 7.99 6.34 -0.98
CA ALA A 24 7.08 6.41 0.16
C ALA A 24 5.63 6.11 -0.20
N TRP A 25 4.98 5.35 0.67
CA TRP A 25 3.54 5.14 0.68
C TRP A 25 2.96 5.81 1.92
N ILE A 26 1.97 6.69 1.74
CA ILE A 26 1.28 7.35 2.84
C ILE A 26 -0.18 6.89 2.77
N VAL A 27 -0.67 6.31 3.85
CA VAL A 27 -2.04 5.81 3.95
C VAL A 27 -2.69 6.44 5.16
N GLU A 28 -3.76 7.19 4.91
CA GLU A 28 -4.60 7.73 5.97
C GLU A 28 -5.53 6.66 6.56
N GLU A 29 -6.07 6.96 7.73
CA GLU A 29 -7.01 6.07 8.38
C GLU A 29 -8.29 5.92 7.56
N GLY A 30 -8.81 4.69 7.44
CA GLY A 30 -10.02 4.40 6.68
C GLY A 30 -9.86 4.51 5.16
N SER A 31 -8.66 4.72 4.62
CA SER A 31 -8.45 4.72 3.16
C SER A 31 -8.81 3.40 2.50
N MET A 32 -8.36 2.29 3.09
CA MET A 32 -8.42 0.94 2.54
C MET A 32 -8.69 -0.08 3.67
N PRO A 33 -9.87 -0.04 4.31
CA PRO A 33 -10.15 -0.84 5.50
C PRO A 33 -10.20 -2.35 5.27
N LEU A 34 -10.45 -2.79 4.02
CA LEU A 34 -10.55 -4.21 3.65
C LEU A 34 -9.28 -4.77 3.01
N LEU A 35 -8.21 -3.97 2.92
CA LEU A 35 -6.98 -4.39 2.26
C LEU A 35 -6.27 -5.43 3.11
N HIS A 36 -6.04 -6.61 2.53
CA HIS A 36 -5.41 -7.74 3.22
C HIS A 36 -4.27 -8.37 2.42
N THR A 37 -4.11 -8.00 1.15
CA THR A 37 -2.97 -8.44 0.31
C THR A 37 -2.32 -7.26 -0.38
N VAL A 38 -1.01 -7.13 -0.20
CA VAL A 38 -0.16 -6.20 -0.93
C VAL A 38 0.96 -6.98 -1.61
N ARG A 39 1.19 -6.72 -2.89
CA ARG A 39 2.32 -7.26 -3.62
C ARG A 39 3.16 -6.12 -4.18
N ILE A 40 4.47 -6.20 -4.01
CA ILE A 40 5.41 -5.18 -4.47
C ILE A 40 6.50 -5.87 -5.27
N PHE A 41 6.58 -5.55 -6.56
CA PHE A 41 7.54 -6.14 -7.48
C PHE A 41 8.33 -5.05 -8.19
N PHE A 42 9.66 -5.20 -8.20
CA PHE A 42 10.56 -4.27 -8.90
C PHE A 42 10.40 -2.79 -8.47
N CYS A 43 10.19 -2.54 -7.17
CA CYS A 43 10.14 -1.18 -6.61
C CYS A 43 11.36 -0.97 -5.71
N GLU A 44 12.53 -0.72 -6.30
CA GLU A 44 13.82 -0.76 -5.61
C GLU A 44 14.00 0.38 -4.60
N LYS A 45 13.40 1.54 -4.84
CA LYS A 45 13.50 2.70 -3.95
C LYS A 45 12.49 2.67 -2.80
N PHE A 46 11.54 1.73 -2.79
CA PHE A 46 10.51 1.65 -1.77
C PHE A 46 11.08 1.07 -0.47
N LYS A 47 11.01 1.84 0.62
CA LYS A 47 11.73 1.49 1.86
C LYS A 47 10.88 0.75 2.88
N GLU A 48 9.61 1.13 3.02
CA GLU A 48 8.80 0.64 4.13
C GLU A 48 7.30 0.65 3.83
N ILE A 49 6.61 -0.37 4.33
CA ILE A 49 5.15 -0.39 4.37
C ILE A 49 4.69 0.45 5.58
N PRO A 50 3.69 1.34 5.40
CA PRO A 50 3.12 2.12 6.50
C PRO A 50 2.72 1.25 7.69
N ASP A 51 3.04 1.68 8.89
CA ASP A 51 2.73 0.95 10.13
C ASP A 51 1.25 0.58 10.27
N ARG A 52 0.36 1.40 9.71
CA ARG A 52 -1.08 1.18 9.69
C ARG A 52 -1.50 -0.06 8.89
N LEU A 53 -0.61 -0.57 8.05
CA LEU A 53 -0.79 -1.75 7.21
C LEU A 53 -0.01 -2.97 7.73
N ARG A 54 0.50 -2.94 8.97
CA ARG A 54 1.31 -4.04 9.55
C ARG A 54 0.59 -5.39 9.63
N ASN A 55 -0.74 -5.42 9.57
CA ASN A 55 -1.53 -6.65 9.60
C ASN A 55 -1.80 -7.25 8.21
N ILE A 56 -1.17 -6.72 7.16
CA ILE A 56 -1.39 -7.15 5.78
C ILE A 56 -0.38 -8.23 5.41
N THR A 57 -0.85 -9.23 4.66
CA THR A 57 0.05 -10.22 4.07
C THR A 57 0.78 -9.62 2.88
N ILE A 58 2.11 -9.61 2.97
CA ILE A 58 3.01 -9.24 1.86
C ILE A 58 3.42 -10.54 1.17
N CYS A 59 3.22 -10.63 -0.14
CA CYS A 59 3.61 -11.78 -0.96
C CYS A 59 4.44 -11.34 -2.16
#